data_AF-A0A5D0QKM6-F1
#
_entry.id   AF-A0A5D0QKM6-F1
#
_cell.length_a   1.000
_cell.length_b   1.000
_cell.length_c   1.000
_cell.angle_alpha   90.00
_cell.angle_beta   90.00
_cell.angle_gamma   90.00
#
_symmetry.space_group_name_H-M   'P 1'
#
loop_
_entity.id
_entity.type
_entity.pdbx_description
1 polymer ?
#
loop_
_entity_poly.entity_id
_entity_poly.type
_entity_poly.pdbx_seq_one_letter_code
_entity_poly.pdbx_strand_id
1 'polypeptide(L)'
;MKLSNKVTPSLKELTEVSNYSNTAVVKHYAGMNLRVAINSNGKSMAMMTKVEGGEELVKKCVTNMLIGTSMYFAKVLPDRQANVVAEELLANYEYRQLKLEDVLAICYEIKEADIINLTPARILKHIKDYFQRREQAIIDQSINASETNKNGNFDADFDQRIKQSARHLERQNQEIVRTRNATRKFYK
;
A
#
# COMPACT_ATOMS: atom_id res chain seq x y z
N MET A 1 -10.55 -18.59 17.07
CA MET A 1 -10.66 -18.25 15.62
C MET A 1 -9.50 -18.95 14.92
N LYS A 2 -9.74 -19.79 13.91
CA LYS A 2 -8.69 -20.58 13.26
C LYS A 2 -7.93 -19.71 12.25
N LEU A 3 -6.61 -19.63 12.40
CA LEU A 3 -5.69 -19.00 11.45
C LEU A 3 -5.87 -19.63 10.06
N SER A 4 -5.99 -18.79 9.04
CA SER A 4 -6.03 -19.20 7.63
C SER A 4 -4.75 -19.96 7.26
N ASN A 5 -4.87 -21.08 6.54
CA ASN A 5 -3.77 -21.93 6.06
C ASN A 5 -2.90 -21.27 4.96
N LYS A 6 -2.78 -19.94 4.93
CA LYS A 6 -1.87 -19.22 4.03
C LYS A 6 -0.55 -18.96 4.76
N VAL A 7 0.56 -19.26 4.08
CA VAL A 7 1.95 -19.25 4.58
C VAL A 7 2.42 -17.87 5.07
N THR A 8 1.63 -16.81 4.89
CA THR A 8 1.88 -15.49 5.44
C THR A 8 0.56 -14.88 5.95
N PRO A 9 0.35 -14.73 7.26
CA PRO A 9 -0.85 -14.09 7.80
C PRO A 9 -0.85 -12.60 7.46
N SER A 10 -2.04 -12.05 7.19
CA SER A 10 -2.24 -10.63 6.94
C SER A 10 -2.09 -9.82 8.24
N LEU A 11 -1.71 -8.54 8.12
CA LEU A 11 -1.57 -7.66 9.28
C LEU A 11 -2.85 -7.59 10.15
N LYS A 12 -4.01 -7.72 9.51
CA LYS A 12 -5.33 -7.82 10.16
C LYS A 12 -5.46 -9.06 11.06
N GLU A 13 -4.92 -10.21 10.64
CA GLU A 13 -4.91 -11.47 11.41
C GLU A 13 -3.91 -11.42 12.57
N LEU A 14 -2.84 -10.63 12.44
CA LEU A 14 -1.84 -10.41 13.49
C LEU A 14 -2.36 -9.51 14.63
N THR A 15 -3.28 -8.61 14.31
CA THR A 15 -3.82 -7.61 15.25
C THR A 15 -5.11 -8.03 15.94
N GLU A 16 -5.83 -9.02 15.40
CA GLU A 16 -7.04 -9.61 16.02
C GLU A 16 -6.70 -10.42 17.29
N VAL A 17 -5.55 -11.09 17.32
CA VAL A 17 -5.12 -11.91 18.46
C VAL A 17 -4.23 -11.05 19.37
N SER A 18 -4.85 -10.30 20.27
CA SER A 18 -4.19 -9.42 21.24
C SER A 18 -3.40 -10.18 22.33
N ASN A 19 -2.60 -11.18 21.94
CA ASN A 19 -1.71 -11.97 22.80
C ASN A 19 -0.57 -12.63 21.99
N TYR A 20 0.07 -11.91 21.06
CA TYR A 20 1.25 -12.48 20.37
C TYR A 20 2.51 -12.36 21.21
N SER A 21 3.30 -13.45 21.23
CA SER A 21 4.67 -13.40 21.71
C SER A 21 5.47 -12.43 20.83
N ASN A 22 6.25 -11.55 21.47
CA ASN A 22 7.07 -10.54 20.81
C ASN A 22 7.83 -11.05 19.57
N THR A 23 8.17 -12.34 19.52
CA THR A 23 8.80 -13.03 18.38
C THR A 23 8.04 -12.96 17.05
N ALA A 24 6.71 -13.10 17.01
CA ALA A 24 5.95 -13.08 15.74
C ALA A 24 5.83 -11.67 15.16
N VAL A 25 5.63 -10.70 16.05
CA VAL A 25 5.69 -9.27 15.78
C VAL A 25 7.09 -8.94 15.24
N VAL A 26 8.17 -9.22 15.99
CA VAL A 26 9.56 -8.99 15.56
C VAL A 26 9.90 -9.62 14.20
N LYS A 27 9.39 -10.82 13.88
CA LYS A 27 9.63 -11.47 12.60
C LYS A 27 8.92 -10.79 11.42
N HIS A 28 7.72 -10.24 11.63
CA HIS A 28 6.99 -9.47 10.61
C HIS A 28 7.43 -8.01 10.51
N TYR A 29 7.93 -7.50 11.62
CA TYR A 29 8.52 -6.19 11.73
C TYR A 29 9.88 -6.17 10.99
N ALA A 30 10.71 -7.21 11.09
CA ALA A 30 12.09 -7.20 10.58
C ALA A 30 12.22 -6.78 9.11
N GLY A 31 12.87 -5.63 8.87
CA GLY A 31 13.16 -5.10 7.54
C GLY A 31 12.07 -4.22 6.92
N MET A 32 10.98 -3.93 7.64
CA MET A 32 9.98 -2.97 7.17
C MET A 32 10.59 -1.57 7.11
N ASN A 33 10.52 -0.95 5.93
CA ASN A 33 11.01 0.40 5.67
C ASN A 33 10.13 1.08 4.62
N LEU A 34 10.35 2.37 4.37
CA LEU A 34 9.58 3.17 3.42
C LEU A 34 9.40 2.48 2.05
N ARG A 35 10.47 1.93 1.48
CA ARG A 35 10.42 1.29 0.16
C ARG A 35 9.60 0.01 0.18
N VAL A 36 9.71 -0.80 1.23
CA VAL A 36 8.93 -2.03 1.39
C VAL A 36 7.44 -1.71 1.60
N ALA A 37 7.13 -0.70 2.42
CA ALA A 37 5.76 -0.27 2.70
C ALA A 37 5.05 0.30 1.46
N ILE A 38 5.74 1.11 0.65
CA ILE A 38 5.21 1.61 -0.62
C ILE A 38 4.80 0.45 -1.54
N ASN A 39 5.68 -0.52 -1.70
CA ASN A 39 5.50 -1.67 -2.60
C ASN A 39 4.61 -2.80 -2.04
N SER A 40 4.10 -2.66 -0.81
CA SER A 40 3.23 -3.68 -0.22
C SER A 40 1.88 -3.73 -0.95
N ASN A 41 1.28 -4.92 -1.04
CA ASN A 41 -0.07 -5.09 -1.62
C ASN A 41 -1.20 -4.80 -0.61
N GLY A 42 -0.88 -4.21 0.54
CA GLY A 42 -1.83 -3.88 1.60
C GLY A 42 -2.86 -2.84 1.15
N LYS A 43 -4.08 -2.96 1.66
CA LYS A 43 -5.11 -1.92 1.49
C LYS A 43 -4.78 -0.72 2.37
N SER A 44 -5.16 0.47 1.94
CA SER A 44 -5.09 1.66 2.79
C SER A 44 -6.04 1.53 3.99
N MET A 45 -5.71 2.23 5.08
CA MET A 45 -6.57 2.29 6.26
C MET A 45 -7.98 2.78 5.90
N ALA A 46 -8.11 3.76 4.99
CA ALA A 46 -9.39 4.24 4.47
C ALA A 46 -10.27 3.12 3.87
N MET A 47 -9.66 2.16 3.19
CA MET A 47 -10.39 1.04 2.59
C MET A 47 -10.70 -0.04 3.62
N MET A 48 -9.86 -0.19 4.64
CA MET A 48 -10.08 -1.13 5.73
C MET A 48 -11.22 -0.69 6.66
N THR A 49 -11.41 0.61 6.87
CA THR A 49 -12.50 1.14 7.73
C THR A 49 -13.89 0.97 7.12
N LYS A 50 -14.01 0.75 5.81
CA LYS A 50 -15.30 0.55 5.12
C LYS A 50 -15.97 -0.81 5.40
N VAL A 51 -15.22 -1.75 5.98
CA VAL A 51 -15.75 -3.07 6.36
C VAL A 51 -16.47 -2.94 7.71
N GLU A 52 -17.51 -3.73 7.95
CA GLU A 52 -18.18 -3.76 9.25
C GLU A 52 -17.17 -4.01 10.40
N GLY A 53 -17.18 -3.15 11.42
CA GLY A 53 -16.21 -3.18 12.53
C GLY A 53 -14.77 -2.77 12.15
N GLY A 54 -14.53 -2.34 10.91
CA GLY A 54 -13.21 -2.07 10.36
C GLY A 54 -12.50 -0.89 11.01
N GLU A 55 -13.24 0.16 11.38
CA GLU A 55 -12.67 1.36 12.01
C GLU A 55 -12.02 1.02 13.37
N GLU A 56 -12.78 0.37 14.26
CA GLU A 56 -12.29 -0.04 15.58
C GLU A 56 -11.14 -1.05 15.49
N LEU A 57 -11.20 -1.96 14.51
CA LEU A 57 -10.09 -2.86 14.22
C LEU A 57 -8.83 -2.08 13.84
N VAL A 58 -8.91 -1.14 12.89
CA VAL A 58 -7.76 -0.35 12.45
C VAL A 58 -7.19 0.48 13.60
N LYS A 59 -8.03 1.13 14.41
CA LYS A 59 -7.58 1.86 15.62
C LYS A 59 -6.80 0.94 16.55
N LYS A 60 -7.37 -0.23 16.89
CA LYS A 60 -6.73 -1.22 17.76
C LYS A 60 -5.38 -1.70 17.19
N CYS A 61 -5.30 -1.91 15.87
CA CYS A 61 -4.05 -2.27 15.21
C CYS A 61 -2.97 -1.21 15.47
N VAL A 62 -3.26 0.04 15.11
CA VAL A 62 -2.32 1.16 15.23
C VAL A 62 -1.91 1.38 16.68
N THR A 63 -2.88 1.40 17.60
CA THR A 63 -2.64 1.53 19.04
C THR A 63 -1.67 0.47 19.55
N ASN A 64 -1.89 -0.80 19.21
CA ASN A 64 -1.00 -1.90 19.62
C ASN A 64 0.41 -1.76 19.04
N MET A 65 0.55 -1.30 17.80
CA MET A 65 1.88 -1.07 17.19
C MET A 65 2.64 0.03 17.93
N LEU A 66 1.97 1.13 18.28
CA LEU A 66 2.58 2.25 18.99
C LEU A 66 2.96 1.87 20.43
N ILE A 67 2.08 1.15 21.13
CA ILE A 67 2.39 0.63 22.48
C ILE A 67 3.57 -0.34 22.41
N GLY A 68 3.56 -1.30 21.49
CA GLY A 68 4.66 -2.24 21.30
C GLY A 68 5.99 -1.55 20.99
N THR A 69 5.96 -0.50 20.17
CA THR A 69 7.13 0.34 19.88
C THR A 69 7.60 1.10 21.12
N SER A 70 6.68 1.60 21.94
CA SER A 70 7.02 2.33 23.16
C SER A 70 7.74 1.48 24.21
N MET A 71 7.64 0.14 24.14
CA MET A 71 8.34 -0.78 25.06
C MET A 71 9.87 -0.76 24.90
N TYR A 72 10.39 -0.22 23.79
CA TYR A 72 11.83 -0.01 23.59
C TYR A 72 12.37 1.23 24.31
N PHE A 73 11.50 2.06 24.89
CA PHE A 73 11.86 3.30 25.58
C PHE A 73 11.67 3.18 27.09
N ALA A 74 12.22 4.14 27.84
CA ALA A 74 12.14 4.15 29.30
C ALA A 74 10.69 4.24 29.84
N LYS A 75 9.77 4.80 29.05
CA LYS A 75 8.35 4.92 29.41
C LYS A 75 7.46 4.38 28.31
N VAL A 76 6.66 3.38 28.67
CA VAL A 76 5.60 2.82 27.82
C VAL A 76 4.52 3.87 27.60
N LEU A 77 4.09 4.02 26.35
CA LEU A 77 3.03 4.92 25.92
C LEU A 77 1.68 4.38 26.44
N PRO A 78 0.92 5.14 27.26
CA PRO A 78 -0.38 4.71 27.74
C PRO A 78 -1.36 4.49 26.58
N ASP A 79 -2.26 3.51 26.73
CA ASP A 79 -3.29 3.17 25.74
C ASP A 79 -4.09 4.39 25.26
N ARG A 80 -4.55 5.24 26.19
CA ARG A 80 -5.24 6.49 25.87
C ARG A 80 -4.43 7.41 24.96
N GLN A 81 -3.11 7.50 25.16
CA GLN A 81 -2.24 8.36 24.35
C GLN A 81 -1.95 7.75 22.97
N ALA A 82 -1.82 6.43 22.90
CA ALA A 82 -1.69 5.71 21.64
C ALA A 82 -2.97 5.82 20.79
N ASN A 83 -4.15 5.71 21.43
CA ASN A 83 -5.44 5.84 20.75
C ASN A 83 -5.66 7.25 20.17
N VAL A 84 -5.20 8.31 20.84
CA VAL A 84 -5.25 9.68 20.26
C VAL A 84 -4.52 9.76 18.92
N VAL A 85 -3.38 9.07 18.78
CA VAL A 85 -2.65 9.04 17.50
C VAL A 85 -3.42 8.24 16.45
N ALA A 86 -4.03 7.12 16.83
CA ALA A 86 -4.83 6.30 15.93
C ALA A 86 -6.08 7.04 15.43
N GLU A 87 -6.75 7.79 16.30
CA GLU A 87 -7.87 8.67 15.96
C GLU A 87 -7.43 9.77 14.99
N GLU A 88 -6.29 10.43 15.23
CA GLU A 88 -5.79 11.48 14.36
C GLU A 88 -5.43 10.95 12.95
N LEU A 89 -4.80 9.78 12.86
CA LEU A 89 -4.50 9.10 11.58
C LEU A 89 -5.78 8.80 10.78
N LEU A 90 -6.86 8.43 11.46
CA LEU A 90 -8.14 8.15 10.83
C LEU A 90 -8.99 9.40 10.63
N ALA A 91 -8.78 10.48 11.38
CA ALA A 91 -9.48 11.74 11.20
C ALA A 91 -8.93 12.49 9.98
N ASN A 92 -7.60 12.55 9.84
CA ASN A 92 -6.93 13.27 8.76
C ASN A 92 -7.02 12.54 7.41
N TYR A 93 -7.60 13.20 6.40
CA TYR A 93 -7.83 12.64 5.07
C TYR A 93 -6.55 12.17 4.36
N GLU A 94 -5.44 12.88 4.52
CA GLU A 94 -4.15 12.52 3.91
C GLU A 94 -3.61 11.23 4.50
N TYR A 95 -3.66 11.10 5.83
CA TYR A 95 -3.10 9.95 6.53
C TYR A 95 -3.94 8.68 6.40
N ARG A 96 -5.25 8.78 6.16
CA ARG A 96 -6.11 7.62 5.86
C ARG A 96 -5.64 6.81 4.65
N GLN A 97 -4.87 7.43 3.75
CA GLN A 97 -4.34 6.78 2.54
C GLN A 97 -3.16 5.85 2.86
N LEU A 98 -2.52 6.03 4.01
CA LEU A 98 -1.46 5.15 4.49
C LEU A 98 -1.99 3.73 4.71
N LYS A 99 -1.12 2.74 4.50
CA LYS A 99 -1.38 1.34 4.83
C LYS A 99 -0.90 1.05 6.25
N LEU A 100 -1.33 -0.07 6.84
CA LEU A 100 -0.78 -0.45 8.13
C LEU A 100 0.73 -0.79 8.04
N GLU A 101 1.23 -1.20 6.88
CA GLU A 101 2.66 -1.37 6.61
C GLU A 101 3.42 -0.04 6.67
N ASP A 102 2.79 1.08 6.30
CA ASP A 102 3.38 2.41 6.46
C ASP A 102 3.50 2.77 7.94
N VAL A 103 2.46 2.51 8.74
CA VAL A 103 2.49 2.71 10.21
C VAL A 103 3.59 1.86 10.86
N LEU A 104 3.79 0.64 10.36
CA LEU A 104 4.83 -0.26 10.80
C LEU A 104 6.24 0.26 10.48
N ALA A 105 6.46 0.79 9.28
CA ALA A 105 7.72 1.43 8.90
C ALA A 105 8.02 2.65 9.79
N ILE A 106 7.00 3.45 10.11
CA ILE A 106 7.13 4.58 11.04
C ILE A 106 7.54 4.09 12.44
N CYS A 107 6.92 3.02 12.93
CA CYS A 107 7.28 2.41 14.21
C CYS A 107 8.76 1.99 14.26
N TYR A 108 9.30 1.48 13.15
CA TYR A 108 10.71 1.17 13.01
C TYR A 108 11.62 2.39 13.09
N GLU A 109 11.30 3.42 12.33
CA GLU A 109 12.08 4.66 12.33
C GLU A 109 12.07 5.31 13.72
N ILE A 110 10.96 5.25 14.44
CA ILE A 110 10.86 5.71 15.82
C ILE A 110 11.76 4.88 16.73
N LYS A 111 11.69 3.55 16.67
CA LYS A 111 12.51 2.64 17.49
C LYS A 111 14.01 2.92 17.33
N GLU A 112 14.47 3.16 16.11
CA GLU A 112 15.89 3.42 15.80
C GLU A 112 16.28 4.89 16.05
N ALA A 113 15.32 5.79 16.31
CA ALA A 113 15.60 7.18 16.61
C ALA A 113 16.00 7.38 18.08
N ASP A 114 16.92 8.31 18.31
CA ASP A 114 17.39 8.68 19.65
C ASP A 114 16.35 9.57 20.38
N ILE A 115 15.25 8.95 20.79
CA ILE A 115 14.10 9.62 21.41
C ILE A 115 14.04 9.25 22.89
N ILE A 116 14.24 10.24 23.77
CA ILE A 116 14.17 10.02 25.24
C ILE A 116 12.75 9.69 25.72
N ASN A 117 11.75 10.42 25.18
CA ASN A 117 10.34 10.27 25.55
C ASN A 117 9.47 10.22 24.31
N LEU A 118 8.71 9.14 24.16
CA LEU A 118 7.75 8.98 23.08
C LEU A 118 6.40 9.59 23.49
N THR A 119 6.00 10.67 22.83
CA THR A 119 4.72 11.37 23.08
C THR A 119 3.87 11.38 21.81
N PRO A 120 2.52 11.53 21.91
CA PRO A 120 1.66 11.61 20.74
C PRO A 120 2.11 12.67 19.73
N ALA A 121 2.49 13.87 20.19
CA ALA A 121 2.97 14.94 19.33
C ALA A 121 4.25 14.56 18.56
N ARG A 122 5.18 13.82 19.18
CA ARG A 122 6.39 13.33 18.51
C ARG A 122 6.07 12.26 17.48
N ILE A 123 5.18 11.33 17.81
CA ILE A 123 4.73 10.29 16.87
C ILE A 123 4.06 10.95 15.65
N LEU A 124 3.16 11.90 15.87
CA LEU A 124 2.49 12.64 14.79
C LEU A 124 3.47 13.43 13.92
N LYS A 125 4.54 13.99 14.51
CA LYS A 125 5.64 14.59 13.74
C LYS A 125 6.33 13.56 12.85
N HIS A 126 6.67 12.38 13.37
CA HIS A 126 7.26 11.30 12.57
C HIS A 126 6.33 10.84 11.44
N ILE A 127 5.02 10.73 11.70
CA ILE A 127 4.01 10.40 10.67
C ILE A 127 4.02 11.45 9.56
N LYS A 128 4.03 12.74 9.91
CA LYS A 128 4.08 13.84 8.95
C LYS A 128 5.35 13.80 8.09
N ASP A 129 6.50 13.67 8.74
CA ASP A 129 7.81 13.63 8.06
C ASP A 129 7.94 12.37 7.17
N TYR A 130 7.35 11.24 7.59
CA TYR A 130 7.26 10.02 6.79
C TYR A 130 6.34 10.21 5.58
N PHE A 131 5.16 10.80 5.76
CA PHE A 131 4.20 11.03 4.68
C PHE A 131 4.81 11.86 3.55
N GLN A 132 5.49 12.96 3.88
CA GLN A 132 6.18 13.80 2.88
C GLN A 132 7.25 13.03 2.10
N ARG A 133 8.09 12.24 2.79
CA ARG A 133 9.10 11.39 2.13
C ARG A 133 8.47 10.31 1.26
N ARG A 134 7.33 9.77 1.68
CA ARG A 134 6.59 8.75 0.93
C ARG A 134 6.02 9.30 -0.37
N GLU A 135 5.40 10.47 -0.34
CA GLU A 135 4.89 11.11 -1.55
C GLU A 135 6.01 11.35 -2.56
N GLN A 136 7.13 11.92 -2.11
CA GLN A 136 8.29 12.14 -2.97
C GLN A 136 8.80 10.81 -3.57
N ALA A 137 8.95 9.77 -2.75
CA ALA A 137 9.43 8.47 -3.21
C ALA A 137 8.50 7.80 -4.23
N ILE A 138 7.18 7.98 -4.12
CA ILE A 138 6.21 7.47 -5.09
C ILE A 138 6.30 8.24 -6.42
N ILE A 139 6.45 9.55 -6.36
CA ILE A 139 6.64 10.39 -7.53
C ILE A 139 7.92 9.98 -8.26
N ASP A 140 9.03 9.86 -7.54
CA ASP A 140 10.33 9.45 -8.08
C ASP A 140 10.26 8.05 -8.71
N GLN A 141 9.57 7.09 -8.07
CA GLN A 141 9.34 5.76 -8.65
C GLN A 141 8.55 5.83 -9.97
N SER A 142 7.54 6.69 -10.03
CA SER A 142 6.70 6.86 -11.23
C SER A 142 7.47 7.51 -12.39
N ILE A 143 8.32 8.49 -12.08
CA ILE A 143 9.21 9.13 -13.06
C ILE A 143 10.22 8.11 -13.58
N ASN A 144 10.94 7.42 -12.69
CA ASN A 144 11.95 6.43 -13.06
C ASN A 144 11.36 5.28 -13.90
N ALA A 145 10.18 4.77 -13.54
CA ALA A 145 9.49 3.76 -14.33
C ALA A 145 9.14 4.27 -15.73
N SER A 146 8.70 5.53 -15.84
CA SER A 146 8.37 6.16 -17.12
C SER A 146 9.62 6.38 -17.99
N GLU A 147 10.74 6.80 -17.41
CA GLU A 147 12.01 6.99 -18.12
C GLU A 147 12.62 5.65 -18.57
N THR A 148 12.56 4.63 -17.72
CA THR A 148 13.03 3.28 -18.06
C THR A 148 12.23 2.70 -19.24
N ASN A 149 10.91 2.90 -19.25
CA ASN A 149 10.05 2.46 -20.36
C ASN A 149 10.30 3.26 -21.66
N LYS A 150 10.62 4.55 -21.58
CA LYS A 150 11.01 5.36 -22.74
C LYS A 150 12.34 4.92 -23.35
N ASN A 151 13.31 4.55 -22.51
CA ASN A 151 14.66 4.25 -22.98
C ASN A 151 14.90 2.76 -23.31
N GLY A 152 14.08 1.83 -22.79
CA GLY A 152 14.34 0.39 -22.88
C GLY A 152 13.67 -0.34 -24.05
N ASN A 153 12.61 0.20 -24.65
CA ASN A 153 11.80 -0.58 -25.60
C ASN A 153 11.01 0.24 -26.63
N PHE A 154 11.31 1.54 -26.79
CA PHE A 154 10.51 2.41 -27.65
C PHE A 154 10.47 1.91 -29.09
N ASP A 155 11.62 1.51 -29.67
CA ASP A 155 11.67 1.05 -31.06
C ASP A 155 10.96 -0.30 -31.27
N ALA A 156 11.11 -1.26 -30.33
CA ALA A 156 10.50 -2.58 -30.45
C ALA A 156 8.98 -2.56 -30.26
N ASP A 157 8.49 -1.77 -29.29
CA ASP A 157 7.05 -1.66 -29.01
C ASP A 157 6.33 -0.79 -30.05
N PHE A 158 6.98 0.26 -30.56
CA PHE A 158 6.40 1.11 -31.61
C PHE A 158 6.21 0.35 -32.92
N ASP A 159 7.22 -0.42 -33.35
CA ASP A 159 7.13 -1.28 -34.54
C ASP A 159 6.04 -2.35 -34.39
N GLN A 160 5.91 -2.94 -33.19
CA GLN A 160 4.89 -3.95 -32.92
C GLN A 160 3.48 -3.34 -32.95
N ARG A 161 3.30 -2.14 -32.40
CA ARG A 161 2.04 -1.39 -32.44
C ARG A 161 1.65 -0.97 -33.87
N ILE A 162 2.60 -0.53 -34.68
CA ILE A 162 2.35 -0.22 -36.10
C ILE A 162 1.95 -1.50 -36.87
N LYS A 163 2.69 -2.60 -36.68
CA LYS A 163 2.38 -3.88 -37.33
C LYS A 163 1.00 -4.43 -36.93
N GLN A 164 0.60 -4.26 -35.68
CA GLN A 164 -0.74 -4.67 -35.21
C GLN A 164 -1.85 -3.78 -35.78
N SER A 165 -1.64 -2.47 -35.86
CA SER A 165 -2.59 -1.52 -36.45
C SER A 165 -2.83 -1.81 -37.95
N ALA A 166 -1.75 -2.05 -38.71
CA ALA A 166 -1.84 -2.40 -40.12
C ALA A 166 -2.62 -3.71 -40.35
N ARG A 167 -2.36 -4.75 -39.55
CA ARG A 167 -3.09 -6.03 -39.62
C ARG A 167 -4.57 -5.90 -39.26
N HIS A 168 -4.92 -4.97 -38.37
CA HIS A 168 -6.30 -4.76 -37.96
C HIS A 168 -7.13 -4.09 -39.06
N LEU A 169 -6.56 -3.10 -39.75
CA LEU A 169 -7.15 -2.45 -40.93
C LEU A 169 -7.36 -3.44 -42.08
N GLU A 170 -6.39 -4.33 -42.29
CA GLU A 170 -6.47 -5.35 -43.33
C GLU A 170 -7.61 -6.36 -43.06
N ARG A 171 -7.79 -6.79 -41.79
CA ARG A 171 -8.94 -7.64 -41.40
C ARG A 171 -10.28 -6.93 -41.59
N GLN A 172 -10.40 -5.67 -41.17
CA GLN A 172 -11.64 -4.90 -41.38
C GLN A 172 -11.98 -4.78 -42.87
N ASN A 173 -10.99 -4.51 -43.72
CA ASN A 173 -11.20 -4.46 -45.16
C ASN A 173 -11.65 -5.81 -45.74
N GLN A 174 -11.07 -6.94 -45.29
CA GLN A 174 -11.50 -8.27 -45.70
C GLN A 174 -12.93 -8.59 -45.25
N GLU A 175 -13.33 -8.19 -44.05
CA GLU A 175 -14.71 -8.35 -43.54
C GLU A 175 -15.71 -7.51 -44.35
N ILE A 176 -15.37 -6.26 -44.67
CA ILE A 176 -16.21 -5.39 -45.51
C ILE A 176 -16.40 -5.98 -46.91
N VAL A 177 -15.34 -6.51 -47.52
CA VAL A 177 -15.41 -7.16 -48.85
C VAL A 177 -16.25 -8.43 -48.82
N ARG A 178 -16.07 -9.28 -47.79
CA ARG A 178 -16.91 -10.48 -47.60
C ARG A 178 -18.38 -10.11 -47.44
N THR A 179 -18.66 -9.09 -46.65
CA THR A 179 -20.02 -8.60 -46.44
C THR A 179 -20.61 -8.11 -47.75
N ARG A 180 -19.93 -7.24 -48.51
CA ARG A 180 -20.39 -6.78 -49.84
C ARG A 180 -20.69 -7.93 -50.81
N ASN A 181 -19.84 -8.95 -50.84
CA ASN A 181 -20.04 -10.11 -51.72
C ASN A 181 -21.23 -10.98 -51.27
N ALA A 182 -21.47 -11.10 -49.97
CA ALA A 182 -22.65 -11.75 -49.44
C ALA A 182 -23.93 -10.94 -49.75
N THR A 183 -23.91 -9.62 -49.55
CA THR A 183 -25.08 -8.76 -49.78
C THR A 183 -25.45 -8.67 -51.26
N ARG A 184 -24.47 -8.69 -52.17
CA ARG A 184 -24.69 -8.70 -53.63
C ARG A 184 -25.53 -9.88 -54.13
N LYS A 185 -25.62 -10.98 -53.38
CA LYS A 185 -26.46 -12.15 -53.73
C LYS A 185 -27.96 -11.88 -53.55
N PHE A 186 -28.35 -10.83 -52.83
CA PHE A 186 -29.74 -10.47 -52.56
C PHE A 186 -30.30 -9.39 -53.48
N TYR A 187 -29.46 -8.79 -54.34
CA TYR A 187 -29.84 -7.77 -55.31
C TYR A 187 -29.66 -8.25 -56.76
N LYS A 188 -29.62 -9.57 -56.98
CA LYS A 188 -29.66 -10.22 -58.29
C LYS A 188 -30.95 -11.00 -58.45
#